data_AF-A0A2T7F8Z9-F1
#
_entry.id   AF-A0A2T7F8Z9-F1
#
_cell.length_a   1.000
_cell.length_b   1.000
_cell.length_c   1.000
_cell.angle_alpha   90.00
_cell.angle_beta   90.00
_cell.angle_gamma   90.00
#
_symmetry.space_group_name_H-M   'P 1'
#
loop_
_entity.id
_entity.type
_entity.pdbx_description
1 polymer ?
#
loop_
_entity_poly.entity_id
_entity_poly.type
_entity_poly.pdbx_seq_one_letter_code
_entity_poly.pdbx_strand_id
1 'polypeptide(L)'
;MHIIVLPLLLLCHGVANIHCSAVHESRPQDLRSLLDFKRGITSDPHRALSNWTTRSHFCYWECTLEQPRRVWGLQLSRQCLSGQISSSLGNLTFLYELDLSYNNFVDISSNSLVGSIPPKLGLLSNLGYLNLRSNQLNGSIPGELGQLKLKYLILGDNKLSGEIPQAFFRLSSLQYLSLELNMLGKALPPNIGELLPNLIEVTLENNNFEGPIPDCLGNNALGLKMIDLSYNNFTGRIPTSLGKLSNLTFLNLQDNQLVARKNQDWEFLNALRNCRFLEGSLPQSIGDLSTSLQVLLLGGNSLSSQVPQSIGKLSALTWLGLGENNFSGTIEGWIENLKRIRRLCLQSNNFTGPILSSISNLTQFYNNLLGPISQNFGNLQQLALVDLRDNNLATWWHNSGDITQVSTKLK
;
A
#
# COMPACT_ATOMS: atom_id res chain seq x y z
N MET A 1 -16.63 -1.31 -3.04
CA MET A 1 -16.48 -2.03 -4.32
C MET A 1 -15.62 -3.23 -4.00
N HIS A 2 -16.13 -4.45 -4.12
CA HIS A 2 -15.22 -5.52 -4.53
C HIS A 2 -14.42 -4.93 -5.69
N ILE A 3 -13.10 -4.83 -5.54
CA ILE A 3 -12.27 -4.75 -6.71
C ILE A 3 -12.70 -6.01 -7.46
N ILE A 4 -13.51 -5.82 -8.51
CA ILE A 4 -13.62 -6.82 -9.54
C ILE A 4 -12.21 -6.84 -10.11
N VAL A 5 -11.37 -7.64 -9.46
CA VAL A 5 -10.24 -8.28 -10.08
C VAL A 5 -10.94 -9.09 -11.15
N LEU A 6 -11.09 -8.49 -12.34
CA LEU A 6 -11.08 -9.32 -13.52
C LEU A 6 -9.83 -10.19 -13.32
N PRO A 7 -9.95 -11.53 -13.31
CA PRO A 7 -8.78 -12.35 -13.54
C PRO A 7 -8.40 -12.03 -14.99
N LEU A 8 -7.63 -10.96 -15.17
CA LEU A 8 -6.65 -10.93 -16.22
C LEU A 8 -5.83 -12.18 -15.94
N LEU A 9 -6.12 -13.22 -16.72
CA LEU A 9 -5.19 -14.28 -17.05
C LEU A 9 -3.92 -13.61 -17.58
N LEU A 10 -3.14 -13.02 -16.67
CA LEU A 10 -1.78 -12.59 -16.88
C LEU A 10 -1.00 -13.88 -16.89
N LEU A 11 -0.96 -14.50 -18.06
CA LEU A 11 -0.04 -15.58 -18.38
C LEU A 11 1.36 -15.21 -17.84
N CYS A 12 2.04 -16.16 -17.17
CA CYS A 12 3.46 -16.05 -16.83
C CYS A 12 4.25 -15.78 -18.12
N HIS A 13 4.40 -14.51 -18.47
CA HIS A 13 5.14 -14.01 -19.62
C HIS A 13 6.11 -12.93 -19.13
N GLY A 14 6.97 -13.31 -18.19
CA GLY A 14 8.17 -12.53 -17.90
C GLY A 14 9.29 -12.92 -18.86
N VAL A 15 10.20 -12.01 -19.15
CA VAL A 15 11.49 -12.33 -19.76
C VAL A 15 12.51 -12.41 -18.63
N ALA A 16 13.12 -13.58 -18.46
CA ALA A 16 14.29 -13.71 -17.61
C ALA A 16 15.41 -12.83 -18.18
N ASN A 17 16.16 -12.11 -17.34
CA ASN A 17 17.31 -11.32 -17.78
C ASN A 17 18.44 -11.40 -16.75
N ILE A 18 19.66 -11.65 -17.25
CA ILE A 18 20.91 -11.44 -16.51
C ILE A 18 21.64 -10.25 -17.11
N HIS A 19 21.88 -9.23 -16.30
CA HIS A 19 22.66 -8.06 -16.73
C HIS A 19 24.09 -8.12 -16.18
N CYS A 20 25.06 -7.82 -17.04
CA CYS A 20 26.49 -7.83 -16.69
C CYS A 20 27.12 -6.43 -16.73
N SER A 21 27.96 -6.11 -15.75
CA SER A 21 28.71 -4.84 -15.69
C SER A 21 30.08 -4.97 -16.36
N ALA A 22 30.84 -3.88 -16.41
CA ALA A 22 32.23 -3.81 -16.86
C ALA A 22 33.25 -3.62 -15.70
N VAL A 23 33.86 -4.69 -15.19
CA VAL A 23 34.86 -4.75 -14.09
C VAL A 23 35.85 -5.90 -14.26
N HIS A 24 37.16 -5.60 -14.21
CA HIS A 24 38.27 -6.45 -14.70
C HIS A 24 38.65 -7.56 -13.71
N GLU A 25 37.69 -8.39 -13.27
CA GLU A 25 37.94 -9.60 -12.49
C GLU A 25 36.92 -10.71 -12.83
N SER A 26 37.26 -11.62 -13.73
CA SER A 26 36.45 -12.82 -13.99
C SER A 26 36.72 -13.86 -12.90
N ARG A 27 36.02 -13.77 -11.77
CA ARG A 27 35.99 -14.88 -10.80
C ARG A 27 34.95 -15.92 -11.27
N PRO A 28 35.27 -17.23 -11.31
CA PRO A 28 34.30 -18.30 -11.61
C PRO A 28 33.16 -18.42 -10.59
N GLN A 29 33.11 -17.53 -9.60
CA GLN A 29 32.18 -17.52 -8.48
C GLN A 29 30.75 -17.17 -8.90
N ASP A 30 30.56 -16.22 -9.82
CA ASP A 30 29.21 -15.82 -10.26
C ASP A 30 28.53 -17.00 -10.97
N LEU A 31 29.23 -17.63 -11.91
CA LEU A 31 28.76 -18.83 -12.61
C LEU A 31 28.38 -19.94 -11.63
N ARG A 32 29.26 -20.25 -10.67
CA ARG A 32 28.99 -21.27 -9.64
C ARG A 32 27.75 -20.91 -8.84
N SER A 33 27.59 -19.65 -8.46
CA SER A 33 26.47 -19.19 -7.64
C SER A 33 25.13 -19.28 -8.38
N LEU A 34 25.12 -18.98 -9.68
CA LEU A 34 23.96 -19.15 -10.57
C LEU A 34 23.61 -20.62 -10.78
N LEU A 35 24.60 -21.50 -11.00
CA LEU A 35 24.37 -22.93 -11.13
C LEU A 35 23.88 -23.55 -9.81
N ASP A 36 24.39 -23.09 -8.67
CA ASP A 36 23.92 -23.48 -7.34
C ASP A 36 22.46 -23.03 -7.12
N PHE A 37 22.10 -21.82 -7.55
CA PHE A 37 20.72 -21.35 -7.53
C PHE A 37 19.81 -22.22 -8.40
N LYS A 38 20.21 -22.51 -9.65
CA LYS A 38 19.48 -23.42 -10.54
C LYS A 38 19.26 -24.79 -9.92
N ARG A 39 20.22 -25.33 -9.18
CA ARG A 39 20.06 -26.61 -8.46
C ARG A 39 19.03 -26.55 -7.34
N GLY A 40 18.80 -25.39 -6.74
CA GLY A 40 17.74 -25.15 -5.76
C GLY A 40 16.34 -24.99 -6.37
N ILE A 41 16.24 -24.84 -7.69
CA ILE A 41 14.98 -24.74 -8.42
C ILE A 41 14.51 -26.15 -8.80
N THR A 42 13.32 -26.51 -8.35
CA THR A 42 12.69 -27.82 -8.56
C THR A 42 11.74 -27.86 -9.76
N SER A 43 11.23 -26.70 -10.21
CA SER A 43 10.36 -26.57 -11.38
C SER A 43 10.66 -25.27 -12.11
N ASP A 44 10.82 -25.36 -13.43
CA ASP A 44 11.08 -24.25 -14.35
C ASP A 44 10.24 -24.45 -15.65
N PRO A 45 8.92 -24.22 -15.59
CA PRO A 45 8.01 -24.53 -16.69
C PRO A 45 8.27 -23.68 -17.94
N HIS A 46 8.72 -22.43 -17.77
CA HIS A 46 9.07 -21.54 -18.87
C HIS A 46 10.48 -21.76 -19.40
N ARG A 47 11.24 -22.69 -18.81
CA ARG A 47 12.62 -23.00 -19.19
C ARG A 47 13.52 -21.75 -19.10
N ALA A 48 13.21 -20.84 -18.17
CA ALA A 48 13.93 -19.60 -17.94
C ALA A 48 15.41 -19.85 -17.61
N LEU A 49 15.69 -20.97 -16.94
CA LEU A 49 17.03 -21.36 -16.52
C LEU A 49 17.67 -22.39 -17.47
N SER A 50 17.01 -22.75 -18.58
CA SER A 50 17.47 -23.84 -19.46
C SER A 50 18.89 -23.61 -20.01
N ASN A 51 19.20 -22.38 -20.40
CA ASN A 51 20.50 -21.98 -20.96
C ASN A 51 21.62 -21.85 -19.91
N TRP A 52 21.29 -21.89 -18.62
CA TRP A 52 22.27 -21.77 -17.53
C TRP A 52 23.11 -23.04 -17.44
N THR A 53 24.21 -23.08 -18.19
CA THR A 53 25.09 -24.24 -18.36
C THR A 53 26.55 -23.79 -18.34
N THR A 54 27.49 -24.71 -18.12
CA THR A 54 28.93 -24.40 -18.20
C THR A 54 29.43 -24.18 -19.63
N ARG A 55 28.59 -24.39 -20.66
CA ARG A 55 28.98 -24.35 -22.08
C ARG A 55 29.06 -22.95 -22.65
N SER A 56 28.38 -21.98 -22.04
CA SER A 56 28.39 -20.57 -22.45
C SER A 56 28.52 -19.68 -21.22
N HIS A 57 29.26 -18.57 -21.34
CA HIS A 57 29.42 -17.61 -20.26
C HIS A 57 28.06 -16.98 -19.90
N PHE A 58 27.79 -16.77 -18.60
CA PHE A 58 26.45 -16.40 -18.11
C PHE A 58 25.89 -15.08 -18.67
N CYS A 59 26.74 -14.13 -19.03
CA CYS A 59 26.34 -12.89 -19.74
C CYS A 59 25.85 -13.09 -21.18
N TYR A 60 25.91 -14.30 -21.72
CA TYR A 60 25.32 -14.63 -23.03
C TYR A 60 24.00 -15.40 -22.90
N TRP A 61 23.49 -15.59 -21.68
CA TRP A 61 22.23 -16.30 -21.49
C TRP A 61 21.02 -15.42 -21.87
N GLU A 62 21.16 -14.09 -21.76
CA GLU A 62 20.33 -13.08 -22.42
C GLU A 62 21.22 -11.90 -22.87
N CYS A 63 21.16 -11.53 -24.15
CA CYS A 63 22.11 -10.64 -24.84
C CYS A 63 22.30 -9.24 -24.20
N THR A 64 23.43 -8.99 -23.55
CA THR A 64 24.08 -7.67 -23.51
C THR A 64 25.61 -7.80 -23.59
N LEU A 65 26.21 -7.13 -24.57
CA LEU A 65 27.64 -7.15 -24.86
C LEU A 65 28.37 -6.02 -24.12
N GLU A 66 28.79 -6.22 -22.87
CA GLU A 66 29.89 -5.45 -22.30
C GLU A 66 30.84 -6.32 -21.45
N GLN A 67 32.11 -5.91 -21.44
CA GLN A 67 33.21 -6.48 -20.66
C GLN A 67 33.70 -5.40 -19.70
N PRO A 68 34.25 -5.74 -18.51
CA PRO A 68 34.39 -7.09 -17.94
C PRO A 68 33.30 -7.63 -16.97
N ARG A 69 32.95 -8.90 -17.10
CA ARG A 69 31.60 -9.45 -16.83
C ARG A 69 31.31 -9.91 -15.39
N ARG A 70 30.62 -9.08 -14.60
CA ARG A 70 30.03 -9.47 -13.30
C ARG A 70 28.52 -9.32 -13.32
N VAL A 71 27.79 -10.23 -12.66
CA VAL A 71 26.33 -10.12 -12.55
C VAL A 71 25.97 -8.92 -11.69
N TRP A 72 25.29 -7.93 -12.28
CA TRP A 72 24.79 -6.76 -11.56
C TRP A 72 23.27 -6.75 -11.40
N GLY A 73 22.54 -7.43 -12.30
CA GLY A 73 21.09 -7.59 -12.21
C GLY A 73 20.66 -9.03 -12.49
N LEU A 74 19.77 -9.56 -11.66
CA LEU A 74 19.12 -10.86 -11.86
C LEU A 74 17.60 -10.68 -11.79
N GLN A 75 16.95 -10.74 -12.95
CA GLN A 75 15.51 -10.55 -13.11
C GLN A 75 14.87 -11.86 -13.54
N LEU A 76 14.16 -12.52 -12.61
CA LEU A 76 13.43 -13.77 -12.82
C LEU A 76 11.98 -13.65 -12.35
N SER A 77 11.40 -12.45 -12.53
CA SER A 77 9.99 -12.21 -12.22
C SER A 77 9.09 -12.97 -13.19
N ARG A 78 7.97 -13.50 -12.69
CA ARG A 78 6.91 -14.17 -13.50
C ARG A 78 7.42 -15.35 -14.35
N GLN A 79 8.42 -16.06 -13.85
CA GLN A 79 8.97 -17.26 -14.50
C GLN A 79 8.30 -18.55 -14.01
N CYS A 80 7.34 -18.44 -13.08
CA CYS A 80 6.66 -19.57 -12.46
C CYS A 80 7.67 -20.60 -11.85
N LEU A 81 8.80 -20.11 -11.32
CA LEU A 81 9.85 -20.93 -10.72
C LEU A 81 9.41 -21.52 -9.38
N SER A 82 9.85 -22.76 -9.11
CA SER A 82 9.62 -23.42 -7.82
C SER A 82 10.90 -23.90 -7.18
N GLY A 83 10.92 -23.98 -5.86
CA GLY A 83 12.07 -24.43 -5.09
C GLY A 83 12.46 -23.40 -4.05
N GLN A 84 13.74 -23.34 -3.70
CA GLN A 84 14.24 -22.46 -2.64
C GLN A 84 15.19 -21.41 -3.21
N ILE A 85 15.17 -20.22 -2.61
CA ILE A 85 16.20 -19.22 -2.87
C ILE A 85 17.52 -19.75 -2.29
N SER A 86 18.45 -20.12 -3.15
CA SER A 86 19.75 -20.63 -2.70
C SER A 86 20.56 -19.54 -2.01
N SER A 87 21.18 -19.88 -0.87
CA SER A 87 22.13 -19.00 -0.17
C SER A 87 23.35 -18.63 -1.02
N SER A 88 23.64 -19.39 -2.09
CA SER A 88 24.72 -19.09 -3.03
C SER A 88 24.54 -17.74 -3.73
N LEU A 89 23.32 -17.22 -3.86
CA LEU A 89 23.07 -15.89 -4.43
C LEU A 89 23.79 -14.78 -3.66
N GLY A 90 24.02 -14.95 -2.35
CA GLY A 90 24.80 -14.02 -1.53
C GLY A 90 26.28 -13.93 -1.90
N ASN A 91 26.77 -14.73 -2.85
CA ASN A 91 28.12 -14.62 -3.40
C ASN A 91 28.20 -13.72 -4.66
N LEU A 92 27.07 -13.25 -5.20
CA LEU A 92 27.02 -12.37 -6.37
C LEU A 92 27.35 -10.92 -5.97
N THR A 93 28.59 -10.67 -5.55
CA THR A 93 28.97 -9.42 -4.85
C THR A 93 28.76 -8.10 -5.63
N PHE A 94 28.52 -8.16 -6.94
CA PHE A 94 28.23 -6.99 -7.78
C PHE A 94 26.74 -6.78 -8.03
N LEU A 95 25.88 -7.66 -7.50
CA LEU A 95 24.45 -7.60 -7.67
C LEU A 95 23.90 -6.33 -7.01
N TYR A 96 23.31 -5.48 -7.84
CA TYR A 96 22.56 -4.30 -7.46
C TYR A 96 21.07 -4.57 -7.45
N GLU A 97 20.59 -5.40 -8.39
CA GLU A 97 19.18 -5.71 -8.59
C GLU A 97 18.92 -7.21 -8.50
N LEU A 98 18.05 -7.61 -7.58
CA LEU A 98 17.52 -8.97 -7.47
C LEU A 98 16.00 -8.93 -7.48
N ASP A 99 15.40 -9.41 -8.57
CA ASP A 99 13.96 -9.54 -8.71
C ASP A 99 13.58 -11.02 -8.94
N LEU A 100 12.97 -11.64 -7.93
CA LEU A 100 12.43 -13.00 -7.98
C LEU A 100 10.90 -13.00 -7.78
N SER A 101 10.23 -11.89 -8.10
CA SER A 101 8.82 -11.68 -7.78
C SER A 101 7.83 -12.48 -8.65
N TYR A 102 6.61 -12.65 -8.16
CA TYR A 102 5.48 -13.24 -8.90
C TYR A 102 5.77 -14.63 -9.47
N ASN A 103 6.49 -15.48 -8.73
CA ASN A 103 6.70 -16.88 -9.10
C ASN A 103 5.63 -17.82 -8.53
N ASN A 104 4.74 -17.32 -7.66
CA ASN A 104 3.52 -18.02 -7.21
C ASN A 104 2.35 -17.74 -8.18
N PHE A 105 1.92 -18.74 -8.97
CA PHE A 105 0.79 -18.60 -9.89
C PHE A 105 -0.42 -19.43 -9.42
N VAL A 106 -1.57 -18.77 -9.25
CA VAL A 106 -2.79 -19.33 -8.62
C VAL A 106 -3.35 -20.56 -9.34
N ASP A 107 -3.17 -20.66 -10.66
CA ASP A 107 -3.76 -21.76 -11.46
C ASP A 107 -2.89 -23.02 -11.51
N ILE A 108 -1.67 -22.97 -10.94
CA ILE A 108 -0.78 -24.13 -10.84
C ILE A 108 -0.36 -24.27 -9.39
N SER A 109 -1.19 -24.96 -8.61
CA SER A 109 -1.10 -25.17 -7.15
C SER A 109 0.21 -25.77 -6.61
N SER A 110 1.19 -26.00 -7.48
CA SER A 110 2.49 -26.60 -7.16
C SER A 110 3.69 -25.70 -7.45
N ASN A 111 3.52 -24.48 -7.98
CA ASN A 111 4.67 -23.63 -8.35
C ASN A 111 4.83 -22.38 -7.46
N SER A 112 5.89 -22.36 -6.65
CA SER A 112 6.31 -21.15 -5.91
C SER A 112 7.72 -21.28 -5.33
N LEU A 113 8.39 -20.14 -5.12
CA LEU A 113 9.56 -20.09 -4.24
C LEU A 113 9.12 -20.19 -2.78
N VAL A 114 9.71 -21.13 -2.06
CA VAL A 114 9.40 -21.48 -0.67
C VAL A 114 10.63 -21.37 0.23
N GLY A 115 10.42 -21.51 1.54
CA GLY A 115 11.48 -21.47 2.55
C GLY A 115 11.79 -20.05 3.02
N SER A 116 12.82 -19.93 3.85
CA SER A 116 13.24 -18.64 4.41
C SER A 116 14.08 -17.83 3.43
N ILE A 117 14.01 -16.50 3.54
CA ILE A 117 14.95 -15.60 2.88
C ILE A 117 16.37 -15.91 3.41
N PRO A 118 17.37 -16.24 2.57
CA PRO A 118 18.70 -16.57 3.06
C PRO A 118 19.39 -15.35 3.70
N PRO A 119 19.88 -15.45 4.95
CA PRO A 119 20.62 -14.36 5.61
C PRO A 119 21.84 -13.87 4.83
N LYS A 120 22.44 -14.78 4.04
CA LYS A 120 23.62 -14.51 3.20
C LYS A 120 23.37 -13.45 2.12
N LEU A 121 22.12 -13.15 1.78
CA LEU A 121 21.81 -12.01 0.91
C LEU A 121 22.26 -10.66 1.53
N GLY A 122 22.40 -10.58 2.86
CA GLY A 122 22.98 -9.42 3.56
C GLY A 122 24.46 -9.17 3.25
N LEU A 123 25.16 -10.08 2.57
CA LEU A 123 26.55 -9.86 2.12
C LEU A 123 26.64 -9.07 0.81
N LEU A 124 25.52 -8.83 0.13
CA LEU A 124 25.47 -8.16 -1.18
C LEU A 124 25.55 -6.64 -1.02
N SER A 125 26.73 -6.11 -0.65
CA SER A 125 26.91 -4.70 -0.28
C SER A 125 26.49 -3.66 -1.35
N ASN A 126 26.36 -4.08 -2.62
CA ASN A 126 25.92 -3.24 -3.73
C ASN A 126 24.40 -3.30 -3.98
N LEU A 127 23.68 -4.18 -3.30
CA LEU A 127 22.25 -4.41 -3.55
C LEU A 127 21.44 -3.16 -3.17
N GLY A 128 20.83 -2.55 -4.19
CA GLY A 128 19.97 -1.38 -4.08
C GLY A 128 18.49 -1.70 -4.29
N TYR A 129 18.20 -2.82 -4.96
CA TYR A 129 16.84 -3.27 -5.28
C TYR A 129 16.68 -4.76 -4.94
N LEU A 130 15.79 -5.05 -4.00
CA LEU A 130 15.40 -6.42 -3.65
C LEU A 130 13.88 -6.56 -3.75
N ASN A 131 13.42 -7.39 -4.68
CA ASN A 131 12.01 -7.71 -4.87
C ASN A 131 11.78 -9.21 -4.83
N LEU A 132 11.08 -9.67 -3.79
CA LEU A 132 10.70 -11.06 -3.55
C LEU A 132 9.18 -11.23 -3.47
N ARG A 133 8.42 -10.24 -3.96
CA ARG A 133 6.96 -10.19 -3.84
C ARG A 133 6.26 -11.41 -4.44
N SER A 134 5.11 -11.82 -3.90
CA SER A 134 4.21 -12.82 -4.50
C SER A 134 4.90 -14.16 -4.69
N ASN A 135 5.37 -14.69 -3.56
CA ASN A 135 5.98 -16.01 -3.39
C ASN A 135 5.37 -16.71 -2.17
N GLN A 136 5.92 -17.85 -1.76
CA GLN A 136 5.51 -18.56 -0.55
C GLN A 136 6.65 -18.61 0.48
N LEU A 137 7.46 -17.55 0.53
CA LEU A 137 8.57 -17.42 1.48
C LEU A 137 8.03 -17.32 2.90
N ASN A 138 8.71 -17.96 3.86
CA ASN A 138 8.24 -18.07 5.25
C ASN A 138 9.36 -17.80 6.27
N GLY A 139 9.01 -17.85 7.55
CA GLY A 139 9.94 -17.53 8.64
C GLY A 139 10.11 -16.02 8.84
N SER A 140 11.15 -15.64 9.58
CA SER A 140 11.46 -14.23 9.88
C SER A 140 12.27 -13.57 8.78
N ILE A 141 12.11 -12.25 8.64
CA ILE A 141 12.99 -11.44 7.79
C ILE A 141 14.41 -11.43 8.40
N PRO A 142 15.47 -11.78 7.66
CA PRO A 142 16.84 -11.77 8.18
C PRO A 142 17.31 -10.35 8.51
N GLY A 143 17.83 -10.14 9.71
CA GLY A 143 18.36 -8.84 10.14
C GLY A 143 19.60 -8.40 9.35
N GLU A 144 20.31 -9.34 8.73
CA GLU A 144 21.47 -9.12 7.88
C GLU A 144 21.15 -8.22 6.67
N LEU A 145 19.90 -8.23 6.18
CA LEU A 145 19.49 -7.31 5.10
C LEU A 145 19.55 -5.84 5.54
N GLY A 146 19.51 -5.56 6.85
CA GLY A 146 19.65 -4.20 7.40
C GLY A 146 21.06 -3.60 7.28
N GLN A 147 22.06 -4.38 6.84
CA GLN A 147 23.42 -3.90 6.59
C GLN A 147 23.61 -3.34 5.18
N LEU A 148 22.61 -3.51 4.31
CA LEU A 148 22.66 -3.14 2.91
C LEU A 148 22.38 -1.64 2.70
N LYS A 149 22.55 -1.16 1.47
CA LYS A 149 22.20 0.22 1.05
C LYS A 149 20.97 0.21 0.14
N LEU A 150 19.94 -0.50 0.56
CA LEU A 150 18.71 -0.68 -0.21
C LEU A 150 17.99 0.65 -0.41
N LYS A 151 17.49 0.86 -1.64
CA LYS A 151 16.48 1.87 -1.99
C LYS A 151 15.09 1.27 -2.07
N TYR A 152 14.99 0.02 -2.54
CA TYR A 152 13.75 -0.73 -2.69
C TYR A 152 13.84 -2.06 -1.94
N LEU A 153 12.93 -2.26 -1.01
CA LEU A 153 12.76 -3.51 -0.29
C LEU A 153 11.29 -3.94 -0.38
N ILE A 154 11.03 -4.90 -1.25
CA ILE A 154 9.68 -5.34 -1.61
C ILE A 154 9.57 -6.84 -1.29
N LEU A 155 8.89 -7.15 -0.19
CA LEU A 155 8.72 -8.51 0.35
C LEU A 155 7.23 -8.90 0.48
N GLY A 156 6.31 -8.07 -0.03
CA GLY A 156 4.87 -8.28 0.14
C GLY A 156 4.34 -9.58 -0.48
N ASP A 157 3.15 -10.01 -0.07
CA ASP A 157 2.46 -11.20 -0.58
C ASP A 157 3.34 -12.47 -0.42
N ASN A 158 3.62 -12.80 0.84
CA ASN A 158 4.39 -13.96 1.28
C ASN A 158 3.82 -14.50 2.61
N LYS A 159 4.51 -15.46 3.24
CA LYS A 159 4.17 -16.03 4.55
C LYS A 159 5.20 -15.63 5.62
N LEU A 160 5.79 -14.43 5.51
CA LEU A 160 6.79 -13.95 6.47
C LEU A 160 6.12 -13.60 7.80
N SER A 161 6.83 -13.80 8.91
CA SER A 161 6.30 -13.65 10.26
C SER A 161 7.35 -13.05 11.21
N GLY A 162 6.94 -12.68 12.42
CA GLY A 162 7.80 -12.01 13.39
C GLY A 162 7.75 -10.49 13.27
N GLU A 163 8.83 -9.80 13.64
CA GLU A 163 8.92 -8.34 13.61
C GLU A 163 9.83 -7.83 12.48
N ILE A 164 9.75 -6.53 12.17
CA ILE A 164 10.75 -5.88 11.31
C ILE A 164 12.08 -5.85 12.08
N PRO A 165 13.17 -6.44 11.55
CA PRO A 165 14.43 -6.47 12.27
C PRO A 165 14.94 -5.07 12.61
N GLN A 166 15.43 -4.87 13.84
CA GLN A 166 15.94 -3.57 14.29
C GLN A 166 17.05 -3.01 13.37
N ALA A 167 17.79 -3.88 12.69
CA ALA A 167 18.81 -3.50 11.73
C ALA A 167 18.25 -2.77 10.50
N PHE A 168 16.98 -2.96 10.13
CA PHE A 168 16.37 -2.30 8.96
C PHE A 168 16.28 -0.79 9.13
N PHE A 169 16.21 -0.34 10.37
CA PHE A 169 16.21 1.08 10.70
C PHE A 169 17.60 1.73 10.56
N ARG A 170 18.58 1.01 9.98
CA ARG A 170 19.87 1.56 9.51
C ARG A 170 19.89 1.78 7.99
N LEU A 171 18.84 1.36 7.27
CA LEU A 171 18.71 1.51 5.82
C LEU A 171 18.36 2.96 5.47
N SER A 172 19.26 3.90 5.75
CA SER A 172 19.01 5.34 5.59
C SER A 172 18.76 5.75 4.13
N SER A 173 19.11 4.92 3.15
CA SER A 173 18.84 5.14 1.72
C SER A 173 17.48 4.60 1.25
N LEU A 174 16.72 3.95 2.12
CA LEU A 174 15.47 3.28 1.77
C LEU A 174 14.41 4.30 1.38
N GLN A 175 13.80 4.07 0.22
CA GLN A 175 12.74 4.91 -0.35
C GLN A 175 11.41 4.16 -0.42
N TYR A 176 11.45 2.85 -0.70
CA TYR A 176 10.27 2.02 -0.87
C TYR A 176 10.36 0.82 0.07
N LEU A 177 9.46 0.77 1.05
CA LEU A 177 9.31 -0.35 1.96
C LEU A 177 7.93 -0.98 1.76
N SER A 178 7.90 -2.17 1.17
CA SER A 178 6.68 -2.93 0.89
C SER A 178 6.74 -4.29 1.58
N LEU A 179 5.90 -4.47 2.60
CA LEU A 179 5.80 -5.66 3.45
C LEU A 179 4.36 -6.18 3.57
N GLU A 180 3.44 -5.68 2.75
CA GLU A 180 2.02 -6.03 2.82
C GLU A 180 1.74 -7.52 2.63
N LEU A 181 0.57 -8.00 3.02
CA LEU A 181 0.11 -9.38 2.79
C LEU A 181 1.14 -10.39 3.34
N ASN A 182 1.44 -10.26 4.63
CA ASN A 182 2.31 -11.15 5.39
C ASN A 182 1.69 -11.39 6.79
N MET A 183 2.43 -12.04 7.69
CA MET A 183 2.06 -12.26 9.09
C MET A 183 3.00 -11.50 10.05
N LEU A 184 3.57 -10.37 9.62
CA LEU A 184 4.47 -9.55 10.42
C LEU A 184 3.67 -8.79 11.49
N GLY A 185 4.30 -8.46 12.62
CA GLY A 185 3.62 -7.70 13.66
C GLY A 185 4.56 -6.89 14.54
N LYS A 186 4.16 -6.70 15.79
CA LYS A 186 4.77 -5.77 16.77
C LYS A 186 4.57 -4.31 16.42
N ALA A 187 4.92 -3.43 17.36
CA ALA A 187 4.82 -2.01 17.17
C ALA A 187 5.94 -1.47 16.29
N LEU A 188 5.63 -0.47 15.47
CA LEU A 188 6.65 0.30 14.76
C LEU A 188 7.50 1.09 15.78
N PRO A 189 8.82 1.23 15.58
CA PRO A 189 9.64 2.04 16.47
C PRO A 189 9.12 3.48 16.52
N PRO A 190 9.08 4.11 17.71
CA PRO A 190 8.57 5.46 17.87
C PRO A 190 9.34 6.51 17.06
N ASN A 191 10.61 6.23 16.74
CA ASN A 191 11.50 7.09 15.96
C ASN A 191 11.71 6.60 14.51
N ILE A 192 10.82 5.76 13.96
CA ILE A 192 10.98 5.18 12.61
C ILE A 192 11.22 6.23 11.52
N GLY A 193 10.55 7.40 11.60
CA GLY A 193 10.75 8.47 10.62
C GLY A 193 12.13 9.14 10.70
N GLU A 194 12.76 9.18 11.88
CA GLU A 194 14.13 9.67 12.03
C GLU A 194 15.14 8.67 11.46
N LEU A 195 14.84 7.38 11.63
CA LEU A 195 15.69 6.28 11.19
C LEU A 195 15.61 6.05 9.67
N LEU A 196 14.45 6.32 9.06
CA LEU A 196 14.17 6.15 7.64
C LEU A 196 13.64 7.46 7.01
N PRO A 197 14.44 8.54 6.97
CA PRO A 197 13.97 9.86 6.58
C PRO A 197 13.70 10.01 5.07
N ASN A 198 14.22 9.09 4.25
CA ASN A 198 14.13 9.14 2.79
C ASN A 198 12.96 8.35 2.21
N LEU A 199 12.06 7.84 3.06
CA LEU A 199 10.89 7.08 2.61
C LEU A 199 9.97 7.92 1.72
N ILE A 200 9.57 7.30 0.61
CA ILE A 200 8.60 7.79 -0.36
C ILE A 200 7.32 6.96 -0.24
N GLU A 201 7.45 5.65 -0.05
CA GLU A 201 6.31 4.73 0.06
C GLU A 201 6.53 3.72 1.19
N VAL A 202 5.48 3.54 1.99
CA VAL A 202 5.40 2.52 3.03
C VAL A 202 4.08 1.77 2.90
N THR A 203 4.15 0.47 2.61
CA THR A 203 2.99 -0.41 2.52
C THR A 203 3.15 -1.58 3.50
N LEU A 204 2.33 -1.57 4.55
CA LEU A 204 2.27 -2.60 5.59
C LEU A 204 0.91 -3.28 5.65
N GLU A 205 0.06 -3.02 4.65
CA GLU A 205 -1.31 -3.53 4.52
C GLU A 205 -1.41 -5.04 4.84
N ASN A 206 -2.46 -5.45 5.55
CA ASN A 206 -2.78 -6.85 5.79
C ASN A 206 -1.63 -7.61 6.48
N ASN A 207 -1.39 -7.22 7.74
CA ASN A 207 -0.41 -7.79 8.66
C ASN A 207 -0.98 -7.73 10.10
N ASN A 208 -0.15 -8.01 11.09
CA ASN A 208 -0.47 -8.00 12.52
C ASN A 208 0.26 -6.87 13.28
N PHE A 209 0.58 -5.74 12.64
CA PHE A 209 1.24 -4.60 13.30
C PHE A 209 0.33 -3.99 14.38
N GLU A 210 0.90 -3.64 15.53
CA GLU A 210 0.14 -3.19 16.70
C GLU A 210 0.67 -1.87 17.28
N GLY A 211 -0.01 -1.34 18.31
CA GLY A 211 0.41 -0.10 18.97
C GLY A 211 0.09 1.17 18.17
N PRO A 212 0.57 2.35 18.62
CA PRO A 212 0.27 3.61 17.96
C PRO A 212 1.07 3.81 16.68
N ILE A 213 0.48 4.51 15.70
CA ILE A 213 1.22 5.03 14.54
C ILE A 213 2.23 6.08 15.06
N PRO A 214 3.54 5.95 14.80
CA PRO A 214 4.53 6.89 15.33
C PRO A 214 4.42 8.30 14.75
N ASP A 215 4.39 9.31 15.63
CA ASP A 215 4.37 10.73 15.23
C ASP A 215 5.57 11.11 14.33
N CYS A 216 6.75 10.50 14.55
CA CYS A 216 7.95 10.80 13.78
C CYS A 216 7.83 10.47 12.28
N LEU A 217 6.91 9.57 11.89
CA LEU A 217 6.66 9.27 10.48
C LEU A 217 6.27 10.54 9.70
N GLY A 218 5.38 11.35 10.28
CA GLY A 218 4.96 12.63 9.69
C GLY A 218 5.91 13.80 9.96
N ASN A 219 6.77 13.72 10.98
CA ASN A 219 7.70 14.81 11.31
C ASN A 219 9.01 14.75 10.52
N ASN A 220 9.45 13.55 10.12
CA ASN A 220 10.81 13.33 9.63
C ASN A 220 10.86 12.76 8.20
N ALA A 221 9.95 11.85 7.83
CA ALA A 221 9.89 11.27 6.49
C ALA A 221 9.05 12.15 5.54
N LEU A 222 9.46 13.41 5.37
CA LEU A 222 8.70 14.44 4.63
C LEU A 222 8.57 14.14 3.11
N GLY A 223 9.34 13.17 2.61
CA GLY A 223 9.26 12.68 1.24
C GLY A 223 8.07 11.75 0.95
N LEU A 224 7.36 11.30 1.98
CA LEU A 224 6.28 10.31 1.87
C LEU A 224 5.16 10.79 0.92
N LYS A 225 4.82 9.90 -0.02
CA LYS A 225 3.73 10.05 -0.99
C LYS A 225 2.62 9.03 -0.75
N MET A 226 2.98 7.83 -0.34
CA MET A 226 2.04 6.74 -0.10
C MET A 226 2.27 6.10 1.26
N ILE A 227 1.20 6.03 2.03
CA ILE A 227 1.14 5.31 3.31
C ILE A 227 -0.07 4.39 3.24
N ASP A 228 0.18 3.08 3.24
CA ASP A 228 -0.86 2.06 3.44
C ASP A 228 -0.54 1.23 4.69
N LEU A 229 -1.33 1.43 5.74
CA LEU A 229 -1.26 0.72 7.01
C LEU A 229 -2.54 -0.07 7.29
N SER A 230 -3.38 -0.27 6.27
CA SER A 230 -4.70 -0.84 6.46
C SER A 230 -4.66 -2.32 6.85
N TYR A 231 -5.76 -2.84 7.40
CA TYR A 231 -5.89 -4.23 7.82
C TYR A 231 -4.76 -4.66 8.78
N ASN A 232 -4.66 -3.94 9.90
CA ASN A 232 -3.68 -4.17 10.97
C ASN A 232 -4.34 -3.95 12.33
N ASN A 233 -3.56 -4.01 13.41
CA ASN A 233 -4.00 -3.79 14.79
C ASN A 233 -3.49 -2.45 15.35
N PHE A 234 -3.28 -1.41 14.52
CA PHE A 234 -2.84 -0.11 15.02
C PHE A 234 -3.91 0.51 15.92
N THR A 235 -3.47 1.06 17.05
CA THR A 235 -4.32 1.64 18.10
C THR A 235 -4.03 3.12 18.31
N GLY A 236 -4.81 3.78 19.17
CA GLY A 236 -4.58 5.19 19.51
C GLY A 236 -5.10 6.14 18.44
N ARG A 237 -4.63 7.39 18.47
CA ARG A 237 -5.07 8.44 17.55
C ARG A 237 -4.25 8.45 16.27
N ILE A 238 -4.84 9.00 15.20
CA ILE A 238 -4.09 9.34 13.99
C ILE A 238 -3.13 10.51 14.32
N PRO A 239 -1.81 10.36 14.11
CA PRO A 239 -0.85 11.43 14.38
C PRO A 239 -1.14 12.71 13.61
N THR A 240 -1.17 13.84 14.31
CA THR A 240 -1.33 15.15 13.66
C THR A 240 -0.17 15.50 12.74
N SER A 241 1.00 14.91 12.99
CA SER A 241 2.19 15.05 12.16
C SER A 241 2.01 14.50 10.74
N LEU A 242 1.13 13.51 10.50
CA LEU A 242 0.84 13.05 9.14
C LEU A 242 0.31 14.17 8.25
N GLY A 243 -0.33 15.18 8.86
CA GLY A 243 -0.76 16.36 8.13
C GLY A 243 0.38 17.24 7.61
N LYS A 244 1.61 17.08 8.10
CA LYS A 244 2.78 17.82 7.61
C LYS A 244 3.33 17.28 6.28
N LEU A 245 2.89 16.10 5.84
CA LEU A 245 3.37 15.43 4.64
C LEU A 245 2.77 16.06 3.37
N SER A 246 3.36 17.13 2.88
CA SER A 246 2.85 17.90 1.72
C SER A 246 2.79 17.08 0.41
N ASN A 247 3.62 16.04 0.30
CA ASN A 247 3.70 15.18 -0.87
C ASN A 247 2.74 13.98 -0.82
N LEU A 248 1.99 13.81 0.28
CA LEU A 248 1.13 12.66 0.50
C LEU A 248 -0.05 12.68 -0.50
N THR A 249 -0.12 11.67 -1.35
CA THR A 249 -1.19 11.48 -2.34
C THR A 249 -2.15 10.36 -1.95
N PHE A 250 -1.67 9.39 -1.16
CA PHE A 250 -2.43 8.22 -0.74
C PHE A 250 -2.22 7.93 0.74
N LEU A 251 -3.31 7.98 1.51
CA LEU A 251 -3.35 7.58 2.92
C LEU A 251 -4.46 6.57 3.15
N ASN A 252 -4.07 5.34 3.50
CA ASN A 252 -4.99 4.27 3.82
C ASN A 252 -4.67 3.72 5.22
N LEU A 253 -5.62 3.91 6.14
CA LEU A 253 -5.58 3.46 7.53
C LEU A 253 -6.80 2.59 7.86
N GLN A 254 -7.44 1.99 6.84
CA GLN A 254 -8.65 1.20 7.04
C GLN A 254 -8.42 -0.01 7.95
N ASP A 255 -9.48 -0.53 8.56
CA ASP A 255 -9.48 -1.81 9.26
C ASP A 255 -8.36 -1.89 10.31
N ASN A 256 -8.46 -1.00 11.28
CA ASN A 256 -7.55 -0.86 12.42
C ASN A 256 -8.36 -0.53 13.69
N GLN A 257 -7.67 -0.29 14.80
CA GLN A 257 -8.27 0.04 16.11
C GLN A 257 -8.05 1.52 16.46
N LEU A 258 -8.03 2.39 15.44
CA LEU A 258 -7.78 3.82 15.62
C LEU A 258 -9.01 4.51 16.22
N VAL A 259 -8.75 5.51 17.06
CA VAL A 259 -9.77 6.28 17.76
C VAL A 259 -9.60 7.77 17.52
N ALA A 260 -10.74 8.46 17.38
CA ALA A 260 -10.85 9.91 17.43
C ALA A 260 -12.19 10.23 18.08
N ARG A 261 -12.16 10.78 19.29
CA ARG A 261 -13.35 10.99 20.13
C ARG A 261 -13.68 12.47 20.31
N LYS A 262 -12.71 13.36 20.13
CA LYS A 262 -12.86 14.81 20.29
C LYS A 262 -12.41 15.54 19.04
N ASN A 263 -12.87 16.78 18.86
CA ASN A 263 -12.48 17.63 17.74
C ASN A 263 -10.96 17.85 17.63
N GLN A 264 -10.24 17.85 18.76
CA GLN A 264 -8.78 17.93 18.81
C GLN A 264 -8.08 16.71 18.19
N ASP A 265 -8.70 15.53 18.25
CA ASP A 265 -8.13 14.32 17.63
C ASP A 265 -8.13 14.41 16.09
N TRP A 266 -9.00 15.27 15.54
CA TRP A 266 -9.09 15.57 14.11
C TRP A 266 -8.11 16.66 13.65
N GLU A 267 -7.21 17.13 14.52
CA GLU A 267 -6.20 18.14 14.17
C GLU A 267 -5.30 17.72 13.01
N PHE A 268 -5.14 16.43 12.72
CA PHE A 268 -4.38 15.98 11.55
C PHE A 268 -5.01 16.48 10.23
N LEU A 269 -6.35 16.54 10.14
CA LEU A 269 -7.05 17.11 8.97
C LEU A 269 -6.80 18.61 8.84
N ASN A 270 -6.62 19.30 9.98
CA ASN A 270 -6.19 20.69 9.98
C ASN A 270 -4.70 20.83 9.62
N ALA A 271 -3.86 19.89 10.03
CA ALA A 271 -2.43 19.90 9.72
C ALA A 271 -2.16 19.62 8.22
N LEU A 272 -2.97 18.76 7.56
CA LEU A 272 -2.98 18.55 6.09
C LEU A 272 -3.24 19.83 5.28
N ARG A 273 -3.50 20.95 5.96
CA ARG A 273 -3.79 22.28 5.40
C ARG A 273 -2.60 23.25 5.49
N ASN A 274 -1.50 22.90 6.16
CA ASN A 274 -0.62 23.88 6.83
C ASN A 274 -0.01 24.98 5.94
N CYS A 275 -0.19 26.25 6.33
CA CYS A 275 0.90 27.22 6.24
C CYS A 275 1.62 27.41 7.58
N ARG A 276 2.84 27.91 7.47
CA ARG A 276 3.75 28.44 8.49
C ARG A 276 3.53 29.97 8.63
N PHE A 277 3.69 30.70 9.74
CA PHE A 277 4.26 30.50 11.07
C PHE A 277 3.73 31.59 12.03
N LEU A 278 4.03 31.47 13.33
CA LEU A 278 3.65 32.32 14.47
C LEU A 278 3.99 33.82 14.34
N GLU A 279 3.06 34.69 14.78
CA GLU A 279 3.28 35.63 15.89
C GLU A 279 1.93 36.16 16.43
N GLY A 280 1.67 35.94 17.73
CA GLY A 280 0.67 36.64 18.56
C GLY A 280 -0.81 36.54 18.16
N SER A 281 -1.59 35.76 18.93
CA SER A 281 -3.07 35.67 18.90
C SER A 281 -3.69 35.26 17.55
N LEU A 282 -3.91 33.94 17.41
CA LEU A 282 -4.59 33.22 16.30
C LEU A 282 -5.27 34.11 15.24
N PRO A 283 -4.69 34.22 14.01
CA PRO A 283 -5.37 34.89 12.91
C PRO A 283 -5.87 33.95 11.80
N GLN A 284 -6.92 34.46 11.20
CA GLN A 284 -7.80 33.90 10.18
C GLN A 284 -7.30 34.31 8.80
N SER A 285 -6.40 33.53 8.20
CA SER A 285 -6.13 33.49 6.75
C SER A 285 -4.99 32.51 6.49
N ILE A 286 -5.21 31.56 5.58
CA ILE A 286 -4.20 30.75 4.88
C ILE A 286 -4.98 29.70 4.07
N GLY A 287 -5.05 29.97 2.77
CA GLY A 287 -5.56 29.09 1.73
C GLY A 287 -4.38 28.54 0.93
N ASP A 288 -4.60 27.36 0.35
CA ASP A 288 -3.70 26.51 -0.44
C ASP A 288 -2.69 25.65 0.32
N LEU A 289 -3.02 24.35 0.43
CA LEU A 289 -2.12 23.17 0.28
C LEU A 289 -2.91 21.83 0.32
N SER A 290 -4.13 21.82 -0.21
CA SER A 290 -5.05 20.67 -0.24
C SER A 290 -5.11 19.94 -1.59
N THR A 291 -4.03 20.03 -2.38
CA THR A 291 -4.01 19.66 -3.81
C THR A 291 -3.32 18.34 -4.13
N SER A 292 -2.63 17.70 -3.19
CA SER A 292 -1.90 16.45 -3.44
C SER A 292 -2.67 15.20 -3.01
N LEU A 293 -3.35 15.24 -1.85
CA LEU A 293 -4.06 14.07 -1.33
C LEU A 293 -5.25 13.70 -2.21
N GLN A 294 -5.14 12.53 -2.85
CA GLN A 294 -6.13 12.01 -3.80
C GLN A 294 -6.98 10.90 -3.20
N VAL A 295 -6.41 10.13 -2.26
CA VAL A 295 -7.07 8.99 -1.62
C VAL A 295 -6.91 9.09 -0.10
N LEU A 296 -8.04 9.09 0.61
CA LEU A 296 -8.10 9.06 2.07
C LEU A 296 -9.09 7.97 2.50
N LEU A 297 -8.57 6.90 3.10
CA LEU A 297 -9.35 5.75 3.53
C LEU A 297 -9.12 5.51 5.03
N LEU A 298 -10.18 5.63 5.81
CA LEU A 298 -10.21 5.53 7.28
C LEU A 298 -11.30 4.57 7.78
N GLY A 299 -11.95 3.84 6.88
CA GLY A 299 -13.04 2.92 7.22
C GLY A 299 -12.64 1.78 8.15
N GLY A 300 -13.59 1.09 8.78
CA GLY A 300 -13.31 -0.07 9.64
C GLY A 300 -12.50 0.27 10.89
N ASN A 301 -12.81 1.40 11.54
CA ASN A 301 -12.11 1.87 12.74
C ASN A 301 -13.11 2.24 13.84
N SER A 302 -12.61 2.76 14.97
CA SER A 302 -13.42 3.28 16.07
C SER A 302 -13.47 4.82 16.09
N LEU A 303 -13.46 5.44 14.90
CA LEU A 303 -13.53 6.89 14.75
C LEU A 303 -14.95 7.38 15.02
N SER A 304 -15.10 8.51 15.69
CA SER A 304 -16.39 9.03 16.12
C SER A 304 -16.46 10.56 16.07
N SER A 305 -17.55 11.14 16.57
CA SER A 305 -17.86 12.57 16.48
C SER A 305 -18.20 13.00 15.04
N GLN A 306 -18.35 14.30 14.83
CA GLN A 306 -18.62 14.90 13.53
C GLN A 306 -17.35 14.95 12.68
N VAL A 307 -17.46 14.62 11.40
CA VAL A 307 -16.41 14.88 10.43
C VAL A 307 -16.23 16.40 10.32
N PRO A 308 -15.02 16.95 10.53
CA PRO A 308 -14.84 18.38 10.53
C PRO A 308 -15.02 18.95 9.12
N GLN A 309 -15.62 20.15 9.04
CA GLN A 309 -15.85 20.87 7.78
C GLN A 309 -14.55 21.12 6.99
N SER A 310 -13.39 21.09 7.66
CA SER A 310 -12.08 21.20 7.02
C SER A 310 -11.79 20.08 6.02
N ILE A 311 -12.45 18.93 6.10
CA ILE A 311 -12.29 17.85 5.11
C ILE A 311 -12.68 18.32 3.70
N GLY A 312 -13.68 19.20 3.59
CA GLY A 312 -14.11 19.79 2.32
C GLY A 312 -13.02 20.62 1.65
N LYS A 313 -11.96 20.99 2.39
CA LYS A 313 -10.82 21.68 1.80
C LYS A 313 -9.97 20.76 0.94
N LEU A 314 -10.01 19.44 1.10
CA LEU A 314 -9.21 18.46 0.33
C LEU A 314 -9.68 18.37 -1.14
N SER A 315 -9.40 19.42 -1.90
CA SER A 315 -9.94 19.64 -3.25
C SER A 315 -9.44 18.64 -4.30
N ALA A 316 -8.30 18.00 -4.06
CA ALA A 316 -7.75 16.95 -4.92
C ALA A 316 -8.34 15.56 -4.66
N LEU A 317 -9.16 15.40 -3.62
CA LEU A 317 -9.64 14.11 -3.20
C LEU A 317 -10.55 13.49 -4.26
N THR A 318 -10.18 12.28 -4.70
CA THR A 318 -10.91 11.46 -5.66
C THR A 318 -11.57 10.26 -5.00
N TRP A 319 -11.04 9.81 -3.86
CA TRP A 319 -11.62 8.73 -3.08
C TRP A 319 -11.59 9.07 -1.60
N LEU A 320 -12.78 9.12 -0.99
CA LEU A 320 -12.99 9.23 0.44
C LEU A 320 -13.71 7.98 0.95
N GLY A 321 -13.09 7.26 1.88
CA GLY A 321 -13.68 6.12 2.56
C GLY A 321 -13.69 6.33 4.08
N LEU A 322 -14.88 6.55 4.65
CA LEU A 322 -15.10 6.72 6.09
C LEU A 322 -16.06 5.66 6.67
N GLY A 323 -16.47 4.69 5.84
CA GLY A 323 -17.45 3.68 6.24
C GLY A 323 -17.04 2.84 7.44
N GLU A 324 -17.98 2.15 8.09
CA GLU A 324 -17.71 1.23 9.19
C GLU A 324 -16.96 1.93 10.35
N ASN A 325 -17.58 3.01 10.84
CA ASN A 325 -17.10 3.82 11.96
C ASN A 325 -18.31 4.29 12.81
N ASN A 326 -18.08 5.20 13.75
CA ASN A 326 -19.12 5.80 14.60
C ASN A 326 -19.26 7.32 14.35
N PHE A 327 -19.06 7.78 13.11
CA PHE A 327 -19.21 9.18 12.75
C PHE A 327 -20.66 9.64 12.88
N SER A 328 -20.88 10.89 13.28
CA SER A 328 -22.21 11.47 13.50
C SER A 328 -22.34 12.87 12.89
N GLY A 329 -23.52 13.49 13.01
CA GLY A 329 -23.80 14.81 12.44
C GLY A 329 -24.17 14.75 10.96
N THR A 330 -24.08 15.89 10.27
CA THR A 330 -24.49 16.01 8.86
C THR A 330 -23.30 15.92 7.92
N ILE A 331 -23.57 15.47 6.69
CA ILE A 331 -22.59 15.49 5.59
C ILE A 331 -22.57 16.84 4.83
N GLU A 332 -23.55 17.69 5.13
CA GLU A 332 -23.73 19.01 4.53
C GLU A 332 -22.55 19.95 4.86
N GLY A 333 -22.23 20.84 3.91
CA GLY A 333 -21.16 21.82 4.05
C GLY A 333 -19.79 21.33 3.59
N TRP A 334 -19.41 20.08 3.83
CA TRP A 334 -18.09 19.59 3.40
C TRP A 334 -18.12 18.77 2.12
N ILE A 335 -19.18 17.97 1.90
CA ILE A 335 -19.27 17.12 0.70
C ILE A 335 -19.34 17.94 -0.60
N GLU A 336 -20.02 19.08 -0.57
CA GLU A 336 -20.19 20.00 -1.70
C GLU A 336 -18.87 20.63 -2.16
N ASN A 337 -17.89 20.68 -1.27
CA ASN A 337 -16.58 21.25 -1.55
C ASN A 337 -15.61 20.23 -2.19
N LEU A 338 -15.93 18.94 -2.18
CA LEU A 338 -15.10 17.87 -2.76
C LEU A 338 -15.33 17.70 -4.28
N LYS A 339 -14.94 18.70 -5.06
CA LYS A 339 -15.28 18.79 -6.51
C LYS A 339 -14.69 17.69 -7.40
N ARG A 340 -13.66 16.98 -6.96
CA ARG A 340 -12.99 15.90 -7.72
C ARG A 340 -13.36 14.50 -7.27
N ILE A 341 -14.29 14.38 -6.31
CA ILE A 341 -14.63 13.10 -5.72
C ILE A 341 -15.24 12.16 -6.78
N ARG A 342 -14.72 10.94 -6.82
CA ARG A 342 -15.17 9.85 -7.71
C ARG A 342 -15.74 8.68 -6.94
N ARG A 343 -15.20 8.41 -5.74
CA ARG A 343 -15.63 7.32 -4.88
C ARG A 343 -15.86 7.85 -3.47
N LEU A 344 -17.06 7.62 -2.95
CA LEU A 344 -17.46 8.04 -1.62
C LEU A 344 -18.09 6.85 -0.88
N CYS A 345 -17.42 6.38 0.17
CA CYS A 345 -17.90 5.27 1.00
C CYS A 345 -18.11 5.77 2.43
N LEU A 346 -19.36 5.98 2.85
CA LEU A 346 -19.74 6.46 4.19
C LEU A 346 -20.63 5.45 4.93
N GLN A 347 -20.78 4.24 4.40
CA GLN A 347 -21.70 3.24 4.92
C GLN A 347 -21.43 2.87 6.39
N SER A 348 -22.42 2.34 7.10
CA SER A 348 -22.26 1.83 8.48
C SER A 348 -21.67 2.88 9.43
N ASN A 349 -22.40 3.99 9.57
CA ASN A 349 -22.07 5.13 10.45
C ASN A 349 -23.37 5.68 11.09
N ASN A 350 -23.26 6.77 11.85
CA ASN A 350 -24.38 7.46 12.48
C ASN A 350 -24.63 8.85 11.86
N PHE A 351 -24.37 9.02 10.55
CA PHE A 351 -24.69 10.27 9.87
C PHE A 351 -26.20 10.52 9.84
N THR A 352 -26.58 11.78 9.98
CA THR A 352 -27.96 12.27 10.07
C THR A 352 -28.22 13.41 9.09
N GLY A 353 -29.47 13.81 8.94
CA GLY A 353 -29.89 14.89 8.05
C GLY A 353 -30.35 14.38 6.69
N PRO A 354 -30.79 15.29 5.80
CA PRO A 354 -31.32 14.93 4.50
C PRO A 354 -30.20 14.38 3.58
N ILE A 355 -30.52 13.34 2.80
CA ILE A 355 -29.71 13.00 1.61
C ILE A 355 -29.88 14.18 0.64
N LEU A 356 -28.84 15.00 0.51
CA LEU A 356 -28.87 16.27 -0.24
C LEU A 356 -29.53 16.14 -1.62
N SER A 357 -30.23 17.22 -2.03
CA SER A 357 -30.53 17.57 -3.42
C SER A 357 -29.26 17.84 -4.28
N SER A 358 -28.08 17.40 -3.84
CA SER A 358 -26.78 17.68 -4.45
C SER A 358 -26.05 16.41 -4.97
N ILE A 359 -26.59 15.20 -4.73
CA ILE A 359 -25.91 13.90 -5.01
C ILE A 359 -26.45 13.15 -6.25
N SER A 360 -27.54 13.58 -6.88
CA SER A 360 -28.41 12.66 -7.63
C SER A 360 -28.04 12.24 -9.07
N ASN A 361 -26.83 12.49 -9.56
CA ASN A 361 -26.45 12.05 -10.92
C ASN A 361 -25.57 10.78 -10.94
N LEU A 362 -25.84 9.83 -10.03
CA LEU A 362 -25.03 8.62 -9.83
C LEU A 362 -25.64 7.40 -10.49
N THR A 363 -25.07 7.00 -11.62
CA THR A 363 -25.59 5.92 -12.47
C THR A 363 -25.26 4.49 -12.03
N GLN A 364 -24.73 4.26 -10.82
CA GLN A 364 -24.57 2.89 -10.30
C GLN A 364 -24.84 2.81 -8.79
N PHE A 365 -26.12 2.94 -8.43
CA PHE A 365 -26.64 2.54 -7.12
C PHE A 365 -26.68 1.01 -7.04
N TYR A 366 -25.85 0.41 -6.18
CA TYR A 366 -26.07 -0.97 -5.72
C TYR A 366 -26.81 -0.92 -4.38
N ASN A 367 -28.09 -1.31 -4.43
CA ASN A 367 -28.96 -1.82 -3.37
C ASN A 367 -28.91 -1.16 -1.98
N ASN A 368 -29.79 -0.17 -1.74
CA ASN A 368 -30.71 -0.11 -0.57
C ASN A 368 -31.34 1.27 -0.27
N LEU A 369 -31.25 2.26 -1.17
CA LEU A 369 -32.01 3.52 -1.02
C LEU A 369 -33.13 3.58 -2.07
N LEU A 370 -34.36 3.26 -1.65
CA LEU A 370 -35.59 3.46 -2.45
C LEU A 370 -36.08 4.91 -2.26
N GLY A 371 -36.11 5.71 -3.33
CA GLY A 371 -36.74 7.03 -3.36
C GLY A 371 -36.56 7.76 -4.71
N PRO A 372 -37.53 8.59 -5.15
CA PRO A 372 -37.45 9.28 -6.44
C PRO A 372 -36.49 10.48 -6.40
N ILE A 373 -35.79 10.70 -7.52
CA ILE A 373 -34.74 11.69 -7.72
C ILE A 373 -35.33 12.98 -8.34
N SER A 374 -35.08 14.16 -7.76
CA SER A 374 -35.50 15.46 -8.34
C SER A 374 -34.53 15.93 -9.45
N GLN A 375 -34.80 17.06 -10.12
CA GLN A 375 -34.20 17.43 -11.44
C GLN A 375 -33.12 18.54 -11.46
N ASN A 376 -32.45 18.92 -10.36
CA ASN A 376 -31.44 20.00 -10.39
C ASN A 376 -30.04 19.55 -9.90
N PHE A 377 -29.18 19.02 -10.80
CA PHE A 377 -27.90 18.37 -10.43
C PHE A 377 -26.74 18.72 -11.38
N GLY A 378 -25.99 19.78 -11.06
CA GLY A 378 -24.98 20.37 -11.94
C GLY A 378 -23.50 20.05 -11.67
N ASN A 379 -23.09 19.59 -10.47
CA ASN A 379 -21.68 19.68 -10.04
C ASN A 379 -20.93 18.36 -9.74
N LEU A 380 -21.58 17.18 -9.70
CA LEU A 380 -20.93 15.89 -9.36
C LEU A 380 -20.98 14.86 -10.50
N GLN A 381 -20.77 15.29 -11.75
CA GLN A 381 -20.91 14.44 -12.95
C GLN A 381 -19.82 13.35 -13.11
N GLN A 382 -18.79 13.31 -12.26
CA GLN A 382 -17.65 12.37 -12.38
C GLN A 382 -17.68 11.21 -11.38
N LEU A 383 -18.78 11.09 -10.64
CA LEU A 383 -18.83 10.27 -9.46
C LEU A 383 -19.24 8.84 -9.82
N ALA A 384 -18.32 7.91 -9.59
CA ALA A 384 -18.39 6.52 -10.05
C ALA A 384 -19.00 5.58 -9.03
N LEU A 385 -18.88 5.88 -7.73
CA LEU A 385 -19.43 5.06 -6.65
C LEU A 385 -19.79 5.90 -5.44
N VAL A 386 -20.99 5.66 -4.90
CA VAL A 386 -21.41 6.14 -3.58
C VAL A 386 -22.02 5.00 -2.79
N ASP A 387 -21.57 4.83 -1.56
CA ASP A 387 -22.18 3.94 -0.58
C ASP A 387 -22.52 4.73 0.69
N LEU A 388 -23.82 4.88 0.99
CA LEU A 388 -24.36 5.58 2.17
C LEU A 388 -25.19 4.64 3.06
N ARG A 389 -25.16 3.33 2.81
CA ARG A 389 -26.02 2.36 3.50
C ARG A 389 -25.75 2.37 5.01
N ASP A 390 -26.72 1.87 5.79
CA ASP A 390 -26.58 1.72 7.25
C ASP A 390 -26.17 3.02 7.95
N ASN A 391 -26.90 4.10 7.66
CA ASN A 391 -26.82 5.40 8.33
C ASN A 391 -28.23 5.86 8.77
N ASN A 392 -28.29 6.91 9.59
CA ASN A 392 -29.53 7.52 10.07
C ASN A 392 -29.96 8.73 9.21
N LEU A 393 -29.74 8.63 7.89
CA LEU A 393 -30.09 9.68 6.94
C LEU A 393 -31.60 9.66 6.70
N ALA A 394 -32.23 10.85 6.69
CA ALA A 394 -33.66 10.95 6.45
C ALA A 394 -33.98 10.57 5.00
N THR A 395 -34.78 9.53 4.81
CA THR A 395 -35.46 9.26 3.53
C THR A 395 -36.68 10.16 3.42
N TRP A 396 -37.04 10.55 2.19
CA TRP A 396 -38.14 11.49 1.88
C TRP A 396 -39.56 11.03 2.30
N TRP A 397 -39.71 9.98 3.10
CA TRP A 397 -40.99 9.34 3.39
C TRP A 397 -41.60 9.78 4.72
N HIS A 398 -42.13 10.99 4.73
CA HIS A 398 -43.06 11.40 5.80
C HIS A 398 -44.42 11.93 5.34
N ASN A 399 -44.84 11.74 4.07
CA ASN A 399 -46.11 12.33 3.61
C ASN A 399 -47.01 11.53 2.65
N SER A 400 -46.94 10.21 2.60
CA SER A 400 -48.01 9.44 1.96
C SER A 400 -48.28 8.17 2.75
N GLY A 401 -49.50 8.08 3.28
CA GLY A 401 -49.95 6.98 4.12
C GLY A 401 -49.99 5.63 3.39
N ASP A 402 -50.33 4.65 4.21
CA ASP A 402 -50.56 3.23 3.95
C ASP A 402 -49.35 2.30 4.04
N ILE A 403 -49.18 1.76 5.26
CA ILE A 403 -48.28 0.66 5.60
C ILE A 403 -49.10 -0.62 5.50
N THR A 404 -49.26 -1.17 4.30
CA THR A 404 -49.50 -2.60 4.10
C THR A 404 -49.05 -2.96 2.69
N GLN A 405 -48.36 -4.10 2.54
CA GLN A 405 -47.81 -4.67 1.29
C GLN A 405 -46.44 -4.15 0.82
N VAL A 406 -45.35 -4.62 1.42
CA VAL A 406 -44.26 -5.28 0.66
C VAL A 406 -43.58 -6.32 1.58
N SER A 407 -44.34 -7.34 1.96
CA SER A 407 -43.77 -8.62 2.37
C SER A 407 -44.00 -9.60 1.22
N THR A 408 -42.97 -9.87 0.40
CA THR A 408 -42.74 -11.10 -0.40
C THR A 408 -41.94 -10.78 -1.66
N LYS A 409 -40.67 -11.17 -1.65
CA LYS A 409 -40.00 -12.03 -2.65
C LYS A 409 -38.52 -11.71 -2.62
N LEU A 410 -37.72 -12.67 -2.19
CA LEU A 410 -36.70 -13.31 -3.03
C LEU A 410 -36.20 -14.56 -2.28
N LYS A 411 -36.55 -15.73 -2.84
CA LYS A 411 -35.75 -16.95 -2.75
C LYS A 411 -34.50 -16.78 -3.59
#